data_AF-A0A3G2HPN1-F1
#
_entry.id   AF-A0A3G2HPN1-F1
#
_cell.length_a   1.000
_cell.length_b   1.000
_cell.length_c   1.000
_cell.angle_alpha   90.00
_cell.angle_beta   90.00
_cell.angle_gamma   90.00
#
_symmetry.space_group_name_H-M   'P 1'
#
loop_
_entity.id
_entity.type
_entity.pdbx_description
1 polymer ?
#
loop_
_entity_poly.entity_id
_entity_poly.type
_entity_poly.pdbx_seq_one_letter_code
_entity_poly.pdbx_strand_id
1 'polypeptide(L)'
;MTEKKLIPYGGYYTNRIPDHDPELTEVGPGTPMGEYMRRFWHPVCMAAELTDTPRFLKIMGEELVAFRDKSGQIGVLHAHCAHRGASLEYGAIQEKGIMCCYHGMVFDVDGTCLHVPYPKGEEAEGEKYACSIRQGAYKAFERHGLIFAYMGPPDAEPPFPEWEENFTVMPGDELVAFSNFQHCNWLQVQDNAADNFHPTALHAAKNVVGGNYQGTTFDEVGAASMEVAPDMQFIPVHNGRSLACAGARRASKDNLFIRVQHQVLPNLSLHAYTSEDGAQQKFFSRFHIVRWTVPVDDQNSKMIGWRVMGPGIDTRGVGNKEMVGYETIDFLEGQVAMRRPERFGQYKLEDLPPIPSDHRARHNYKECQQAPGDYEAIISQRPIAVHALENPTKFDAGLYMFRKMLRDALRGSNPAATPEGFAQWLKDCGGAPNSYCSGNVLAIPESEDLAQEVARRRHATREIVRILTSADNLKGSEREAFVKQSMQELQQSLSAVAAES
;
A
#
# COMPACT_ATOMS: atom_id res chain seq x y z
N MET A 1 6.28 28.24 -24.34
CA MET A 1 5.05 27.41 -24.28
C MET A 1 4.03 28.07 -25.18
N THR A 2 3.52 27.35 -26.18
CA THR A 2 2.37 27.81 -26.98
C THR A 2 1.17 27.86 -26.05
N GLU A 3 0.49 29.00 -25.99
CA GLU A 3 -0.72 29.17 -25.18
C GLU A 3 -1.77 28.13 -25.60
N LYS A 4 -2.22 27.27 -24.67
CA LYS A 4 -3.31 26.32 -24.95
C LYS A 4 -4.60 27.13 -25.08
N LYS A 5 -4.94 27.54 -26.31
CA LYS A 5 -6.20 28.23 -26.57
C LYS A 5 -7.37 27.26 -26.35
N LEU A 6 -8.28 27.60 -25.43
CA LEU A 6 -9.52 26.87 -25.26
C LEU A 6 -10.35 26.96 -26.55
N ILE A 7 -10.67 25.80 -27.13
CA ILE A 7 -11.62 25.68 -28.24
C ILE A 7 -12.89 25.05 -27.67
N PRO A 8 -14.00 25.80 -27.51
CA PRO A 8 -15.27 25.23 -27.05
C PRO A 8 -15.70 24.05 -27.93
N TYR A 9 -16.15 22.96 -27.31
CA TYR A 9 -16.49 21.70 -27.98
C TYR A 9 -15.33 21.08 -28.81
N GLY A 10 -14.07 21.45 -28.51
CA GLY A 10 -12.87 21.01 -29.22
C GLY A 10 -12.41 19.58 -28.93
N GLY A 11 -13.29 18.69 -28.48
CA GLY A 11 -12.98 17.29 -28.18
C GLY A 11 -12.40 16.54 -29.37
N TYR A 12 -12.83 16.88 -30.60
CA TYR A 12 -12.29 16.32 -31.84
C TYR A 12 -10.76 16.54 -31.99
N TYR A 13 -10.23 17.64 -31.46
CA TYR A 13 -8.79 17.96 -31.54
C TYR A 13 -7.97 17.38 -30.39
N THR A 14 -8.63 16.82 -29.38
CA THR A 14 -8.00 16.28 -28.15
C THR A 14 -8.31 14.79 -27.93
N ASN A 15 -8.82 14.10 -28.95
CA ASN A 15 -9.18 12.68 -28.89
C ASN A 15 -7.99 11.72 -29.07
N ARG A 16 -6.78 12.23 -29.33
CA ARG A 16 -5.56 11.42 -29.39
C ARG A 16 -5.06 11.16 -27.98
N ILE A 17 -4.95 9.88 -27.62
CA ILE A 17 -4.41 9.41 -26.35
C ILE A 17 -2.95 9.02 -26.59
N PRO A 18 -1.96 9.66 -25.94
CA PRO A 18 -0.58 9.20 -25.93
C PRO A 18 -0.42 7.86 -25.21
N ASP A 19 0.71 7.19 -25.44
CA ASP A 19 1.06 5.96 -24.71
C ASP A 19 1.35 6.27 -23.22
N HIS A 20 1.27 5.24 -22.37
CA HIS A 20 1.67 5.32 -20.97
C HIS A 20 3.19 5.48 -20.80
N ASP A 21 3.65 5.64 -19.56
CA ASP A 21 5.09 5.72 -19.25
C ASP A 21 5.65 4.31 -18.91
N PRO A 22 6.27 3.61 -19.88
CA PRO A 22 6.66 2.21 -19.70
C PRO A 22 7.74 2.04 -18.63
N GLU A 23 8.58 3.04 -18.36
CA GLU A 23 9.66 2.93 -17.36
C GLU A 23 9.11 2.74 -15.95
N LEU A 24 7.92 3.27 -15.65
CA LEU A 24 7.29 3.19 -14.33
C LEU A 24 6.12 2.22 -14.26
N THR A 25 5.37 2.04 -15.35
CA THR A 25 4.11 1.28 -15.30
C THR A 25 4.24 -0.16 -15.77
N GLU A 26 5.25 -0.51 -16.57
CA GLU A 26 5.49 -1.90 -16.96
C GLU A 26 6.34 -2.60 -15.90
N VAL A 27 5.83 -3.72 -15.37
CA VAL A 27 6.36 -4.41 -14.18
C VAL A 27 6.74 -5.86 -14.44
N GLY A 28 6.58 -6.33 -15.68
CA GLY A 28 6.96 -7.69 -16.09
C GLY A 28 8.46 -7.98 -15.95
N PRO A 29 8.89 -9.25 -15.97
CA PRO A 29 10.31 -9.63 -16.00
C PRO A 29 11.07 -8.90 -17.13
N GLY A 30 12.28 -8.40 -16.81
CA GLY A 30 13.13 -7.67 -17.77
C GLY A 30 12.78 -6.21 -18.00
N THR A 31 11.69 -5.69 -17.41
CA THR A 31 11.38 -4.25 -17.42
C THR A 31 12.15 -3.52 -16.31
N PRO A 32 12.48 -2.22 -16.44
CA PRO A 32 13.19 -1.48 -15.40
C PRO A 32 12.47 -1.51 -14.04
N MET A 33 11.17 -1.21 -14.00
CA MET A 33 10.40 -1.21 -12.75
C MET A 33 10.21 -2.63 -12.21
N GLY A 34 9.94 -3.62 -13.08
CA GLY A 34 9.83 -5.02 -12.68
C GLY A 34 11.09 -5.54 -11.99
N GLU A 35 12.27 -5.31 -12.58
CA GLU A 35 13.54 -5.72 -11.98
C GLU A 35 13.83 -4.97 -10.67
N TYR A 36 13.47 -3.70 -10.57
CA TYR A 36 13.62 -2.94 -9.33
C TYR A 36 12.71 -3.48 -8.22
N MET A 37 11.42 -3.67 -8.49
CA MET A 37 10.46 -4.16 -7.51
C MET A 37 10.81 -5.55 -6.99
N ARG A 38 11.29 -6.46 -7.85
CA ARG A 38 11.72 -7.82 -7.45
C ARG A 38 12.81 -7.84 -6.39
N ARG A 39 13.59 -6.76 -6.26
CA ARG A 39 14.63 -6.63 -5.24
C ARG A 39 14.11 -6.27 -3.84
N PHE A 40 12.79 -6.19 -3.66
CA PHE A 40 12.13 -5.93 -2.39
C PHE A 40 11.22 -7.11 -2.00
N TRP A 41 10.99 -7.28 -0.70
CA TRP A 41 9.99 -8.21 -0.19
C TRP A 41 8.58 -7.71 -0.50
N HIS A 42 7.74 -8.58 -1.08
CA HIS A 42 6.34 -8.28 -1.37
C HIS A 42 5.40 -9.27 -0.68
N PRO A 43 4.32 -8.81 -0.04
CA PRO A 43 3.25 -9.70 0.35
C PRO A 43 2.49 -10.15 -0.91
N VAL A 44 2.34 -11.46 -1.12
CA VAL A 44 1.74 -12.03 -2.36
C VAL A 44 0.32 -12.54 -2.16
N CYS A 45 -0.03 -12.96 -0.94
CA CYS A 45 -1.38 -13.37 -0.54
C CYS A 45 -1.53 -13.33 0.98
N MET A 46 -2.77 -13.46 1.48
CA MET A 46 -3.02 -13.70 2.90
C MET A 46 -2.78 -15.16 3.25
N ALA A 47 -2.31 -15.43 4.46
CA ALA A 47 -2.12 -16.79 4.97
C ALA A 47 -3.43 -17.60 4.98
N ALA A 48 -4.57 -16.93 5.17
CA ALA A 48 -5.90 -17.52 5.10
C ALA A 48 -6.29 -18.01 3.70
N GLU A 49 -5.62 -17.55 2.63
CA GLU A 49 -5.82 -18.06 1.27
C GLU A 49 -5.14 -19.42 1.04
N LEU A 50 -4.23 -19.83 1.93
CA LEU A 50 -3.52 -21.11 1.83
C LEU A 50 -4.30 -22.20 2.57
N THR A 51 -5.23 -22.83 1.86
CA THR A 51 -6.12 -23.88 2.37
C THR A 51 -5.55 -25.28 2.08
N ASP A 52 -6.42 -26.28 1.89
CA ASP A 52 -6.05 -27.64 1.49
C ASP A 52 -5.75 -27.78 -0.01
N THR A 53 -5.91 -26.70 -0.77
CA THR A 53 -5.59 -26.63 -2.21
C THR A 53 -4.59 -25.51 -2.51
N PRO A 54 -3.76 -25.64 -3.57
CA PRO A 54 -2.83 -24.59 -3.97
C PRO A 54 -3.57 -23.32 -4.44
N ARG A 55 -3.05 -22.16 -4.05
CA ARG A 55 -3.56 -20.86 -4.46
C ARG A 55 -2.86 -20.38 -5.71
N PHE A 56 -3.54 -20.37 -6.86
CA PHE A 56 -3.06 -19.64 -8.03
C PHE A 56 -3.08 -18.13 -7.78
N LEU A 57 -2.00 -17.46 -8.16
CA LEU A 57 -1.88 -16.00 -8.12
C LEU A 57 -0.92 -15.50 -9.20
N LYS A 58 -1.10 -14.24 -9.61
CA LYS A 58 -0.20 -13.56 -10.54
C LYS A 58 0.41 -12.35 -9.86
N ILE A 59 1.74 -12.19 -9.95
CA ILE A 59 2.50 -11.10 -9.33
C ILE A 59 3.53 -10.60 -10.34
N MET A 60 3.52 -9.29 -10.59
CA MET A 60 4.44 -8.62 -11.54
C MET A 60 4.52 -9.34 -12.89
N GLY A 61 3.38 -9.81 -13.41
CA GLY A 61 3.29 -10.51 -14.68
C GLY A 61 3.51 -12.03 -14.64
N GLU A 62 4.03 -12.59 -13.55
CA GLU A 62 4.33 -14.02 -13.43
C GLU A 62 3.21 -14.83 -12.79
N GLU A 63 2.91 -15.99 -13.35
CA GLU A 63 1.94 -16.94 -12.82
C GLU A 63 2.58 -17.88 -11.81
N LEU A 64 2.01 -17.91 -10.60
CA LEU A 64 2.55 -18.59 -9.44
C LEU A 64 1.49 -19.46 -8.77
N VAL A 65 1.95 -20.43 -7.98
CA VAL A 65 1.14 -21.12 -6.98
C VAL A 65 1.75 -20.93 -5.61
N ALA A 66 0.92 -20.52 -4.65
CA ALA A 66 1.28 -20.48 -3.25
C ALA A 66 0.57 -21.60 -2.48
N PHE A 67 1.26 -22.24 -1.54
CA PHE A 67 0.69 -23.28 -0.70
C PHE A 67 1.43 -23.38 0.62
N ARG A 68 0.78 -23.99 1.61
CA ARG A 68 1.42 -24.48 2.82
C ARG A 68 1.47 -26.00 2.75
N ASP A 69 2.65 -26.58 2.77
CA ASP A 69 2.75 -28.04 2.84
C ASP A 69 2.31 -28.58 4.21
N LYS A 70 2.13 -29.90 4.34
CA LYS A 70 1.62 -30.44 5.62
C LYS A 70 2.67 -30.40 6.74
N SER A 71 3.95 -30.19 6.41
CA SER A 71 5.00 -29.87 7.38
C SER A 71 4.92 -28.42 7.91
N GLY A 72 4.11 -27.57 7.28
CA GLY A 72 3.88 -26.17 7.66
C GLY A 72 4.75 -25.16 6.90
N GLN A 73 5.59 -25.61 5.97
CA GLN A 73 6.45 -24.73 5.16
C GLN A 73 5.64 -24.05 4.05
N ILE A 74 6.05 -22.83 3.70
CA ILE A 74 5.42 -22.02 2.66
C ILE A 74 6.16 -22.21 1.34
N GLY A 75 5.44 -22.64 0.30
CA GLY A 75 5.92 -22.64 -1.07
C GLY A 75 5.30 -21.52 -1.89
N VAL A 76 6.11 -20.82 -2.69
CA VAL A 76 5.67 -19.93 -3.77
C VAL A 76 6.45 -20.32 -5.03
N LEU A 77 5.80 -21.06 -5.92
CA LEU A 77 6.42 -21.70 -7.08
C LEU A 77 5.85 -21.09 -8.37
N HIS A 78 6.62 -21.13 -9.46
CA HIS A 78 6.07 -20.92 -10.81
C HIS A 78 4.91 -21.90 -11.04
N ALA A 79 3.80 -21.42 -11.61
CA ALA A 79 2.58 -22.21 -11.72
C ALA A 79 2.73 -23.41 -12.66
N HIS A 80 3.60 -23.34 -13.66
CA HIS A 80 3.73 -24.40 -14.67
C HIS A 80 4.85 -25.39 -14.32
N CYS A 81 4.49 -26.66 -14.22
CA CYS A 81 5.41 -27.74 -13.89
C CYS A 81 6.55 -27.84 -14.91
N ALA A 82 7.80 -27.86 -14.43
CA ALA A 82 9.03 -27.92 -15.23
C ALA A 82 9.13 -29.16 -16.15
N HIS A 83 8.28 -30.17 -15.96
CA HIS A 83 8.24 -31.34 -16.84
C HIS A 83 7.60 -31.05 -18.19
N ARG A 84 6.31 -30.66 -18.20
CA ARG A 84 5.51 -30.49 -19.43
C ARG A 84 4.51 -29.33 -19.35
N GLY A 85 4.68 -28.42 -18.39
CA GLY A 85 3.88 -27.19 -18.28
C GLY A 85 2.49 -27.33 -17.67
N ALA A 86 2.12 -28.50 -17.12
CA ALA A 86 0.85 -28.64 -16.40
C ALA A 86 0.80 -27.66 -15.22
N SER A 87 -0.36 -27.03 -15.01
CA SER A 87 -0.57 -26.08 -13.91
C SER A 87 -0.56 -26.82 -12.57
N LEU A 88 0.31 -26.37 -11.67
CA LEU A 88 0.41 -26.82 -10.29
C LEU A 88 -0.76 -26.32 -9.44
N GLU A 89 -1.63 -25.44 -9.94
CA GLU A 89 -2.86 -25.04 -9.24
C GLU A 89 -3.80 -26.23 -9.02
N TYR A 90 -3.72 -27.24 -9.89
CA TYR A 90 -4.43 -28.51 -9.77
C TYR A 90 -3.61 -29.58 -9.05
N GLY A 91 -2.44 -29.21 -8.52
CA GLY A 91 -1.55 -30.12 -7.80
C GLY A 91 -2.10 -30.52 -6.43
N ALA A 92 -1.55 -31.61 -5.89
CA ALA A 92 -1.90 -32.09 -4.56
C ALA A 92 -0.81 -31.72 -3.56
N ILE A 93 -1.17 -30.98 -2.51
CA ILE A 93 -0.26 -30.63 -1.41
C ILE A 93 0.20 -31.91 -0.70
N GLN A 94 1.51 -32.09 -0.58
CA GLN A 94 2.15 -33.26 0.03
C GLN A 94 2.60 -32.97 1.46
N GLU A 95 3.10 -33.99 2.14
CA GLU A 95 3.77 -33.81 3.44
C GLU A 95 4.88 -32.77 3.34
N LYS A 96 5.70 -32.91 2.29
CA LYS A 96 6.73 -31.97 1.90
C LYS A 96 6.50 -31.55 0.45
N GLY A 97 6.22 -30.27 0.22
CA GLY A 97 6.02 -29.73 -1.12
C GLY A 97 4.67 -30.04 -1.78
N ILE A 98 4.66 -30.09 -3.12
CA ILE A 98 3.46 -30.23 -3.96
C ILE A 98 3.68 -31.25 -5.08
N MET A 99 2.67 -32.08 -5.35
CA MET A 99 2.66 -33.06 -6.43
C MET A 99 1.90 -32.53 -7.65
N CYS A 100 2.55 -32.55 -8.82
CA CYS A 100 1.91 -32.22 -10.10
C CYS A 100 0.85 -33.27 -10.47
N CYS A 101 -0.34 -32.80 -10.83
CA CYS A 101 -1.48 -33.66 -11.17
C CYS A 101 -1.29 -34.49 -12.44
N TYR A 102 -0.36 -34.12 -13.32
CA TYR A 102 -0.25 -34.78 -14.61
C TYR A 102 0.48 -36.12 -14.52
N HIS A 103 1.75 -36.10 -14.10
CA HIS A 103 2.55 -37.32 -14.01
C HIS A 103 2.96 -37.67 -12.59
N GLY A 104 2.69 -36.82 -11.58
CA GLY A 104 3.01 -37.11 -10.19
C GLY A 104 4.40 -36.66 -9.72
N MET A 105 5.10 -35.80 -10.47
CA MET A 105 6.36 -35.22 -9.97
C MET A 105 6.10 -34.38 -8.72
N VAL A 106 6.94 -34.54 -7.70
CA VAL A 106 6.84 -33.81 -6.44
C VAL A 106 7.97 -32.78 -6.35
N PHE A 107 7.62 -31.54 -6.01
CA PHE A 107 8.56 -30.44 -5.82
C PHE A 107 8.46 -29.89 -4.41
N ASP A 108 9.61 -29.65 -3.78
CA ASP A 108 9.74 -28.99 -2.49
C ASP A 108 9.41 -27.48 -2.61
N VAL A 109 9.30 -26.80 -1.46
CA VAL A 109 9.03 -25.35 -1.39
C VAL A 109 10.14 -24.50 -2.02
N ASP A 110 11.37 -25.03 -2.11
CA ASP A 110 12.53 -24.39 -2.74
C ASP A 110 12.69 -24.75 -4.24
N GLY A 111 11.75 -25.53 -4.79
CA GLY A 111 11.76 -25.97 -6.18
C GLY A 111 12.58 -27.24 -6.46
N THR A 112 13.18 -27.86 -5.43
CA THR A 112 13.87 -29.15 -5.54
C THR A 112 12.89 -30.23 -5.98
N CYS A 113 13.22 -30.98 -7.02
CA CYS A 113 12.45 -32.17 -7.40
C CYS A 113 12.71 -33.29 -6.38
N LEU A 114 11.71 -33.59 -5.56
CA LEU A 114 11.79 -34.62 -4.50
C LEU A 114 11.49 -36.01 -5.05
N HIS A 115 10.65 -36.10 -6.08
CA HIS A 115 10.23 -37.39 -6.63
C HIS A 115 9.95 -37.28 -8.12
N VAL A 116 10.56 -38.16 -8.89
CA VAL A 116 10.23 -38.44 -10.28
C VAL A 116 9.58 -39.82 -10.34
N PRO A 117 8.30 -39.90 -10.73
CA PRO A 117 7.55 -41.15 -10.68
C PRO A 117 8.01 -42.11 -11.78
N TYR A 118 8.37 -43.32 -11.37
CA TYR A 118 8.73 -44.46 -12.23
C TYR A 118 8.02 -45.72 -11.75
N PRO A 119 7.88 -46.74 -12.61
CA PRO A 119 7.34 -48.05 -12.21
C PRO A 119 8.11 -48.64 -11.03
N LYS A 120 7.42 -49.44 -10.21
CA LYS A 120 8.04 -50.14 -9.09
C LYS A 120 9.17 -51.05 -9.59
N GLY A 121 10.36 -50.91 -9.01
CA GLY A 121 11.59 -51.57 -9.44
C GLY A 121 12.49 -50.73 -10.34
N GLU A 122 12.04 -49.55 -10.78
CA GLU A 122 12.80 -48.60 -11.62
C GLU A 122 13.03 -47.25 -10.92
N GLU A 123 12.78 -47.14 -9.61
CA GLU A 123 12.87 -45.88 -8.85
C GLU A 123 14.27 -45.24 -8.95
N ALA A 124 15.31 -46.07 -9.01
CA ALA A 124 16.69 -45.61 -9.19
C ALA A 124 16.92 -44.88 -10.52
N GLU A 125 16.12 -45.14 -11.56
CA GLU A 125 16.17 -44.35 -12.79
C GLU A 125 15.55 -42.96 -12.58
N GLY A 126 14.42 -42.89 -11.86
CA GLY A 126 13.79 -41.62 -11.49
C GLY A 126 14.71 -40.70 -10.69
N GLU A 127 15.44 -41.26 -9.72
CA GLU A 127 16.40 -40.52 -8.89
C GLU A 127 17.51 -39.84 -9.71
N LYS A 128 17.91 -40.41 -10.84
CA LYS A 128 18.91 -39.80 -11.75
C LYS A 128 18.41 -38.50 -12.37
N TYR A 129 17.10 -38.33 -12.53
CA TYR A 129 16.51 -37.12 -13.11
C TYR A 129 16.19 -36.06 -12.04
N ALA A 130 15.87 -36.49 -10.81
CA ALA A 130 15.53 -35.57 -9.72
C ALA A 130 16.63 -34.51 -9.47
N CYS A 131 17.90 -34.89 -9.64
CA CYS A 131 19.02 -33.97 -9.44
C CYS A 131 19.15 -32.89 -10.52
N SER A 132 18.52 -33.01 -11.69
CA SER A 132 18.60 -32.05 -12.79
C SER A 132 17.32 -31.24 -13.03
N ILE A 133 16.16 -31.75 -12.59
CA ILE A 133 14.88 -31.05 -12.72
C ILE A 133 14.69 -30.06 -11.59
N ARG A 134 14.37 -28.81 -11.91
CA ARG A 134 14.08 -27.74 -10.94
C ARG A 134 12.80 -27.03 -11.31
N GLN A 135 11.92 -26.87 -10.33
CA GLN A 135 10.75 -26.01 -10.44
C GLN A 135 11.17 -24.59 -10.05
N GLY A 136 10.72 -23.58 -10.80
CA GLY A 136 10.94 -22.19 -10.39
C GLY A 136 10.26 -21.92 -9.04
N ALA A 137 11.00 -21.33 -8.11
CA ALA A 137 10.52 -21.06 -6.76
C ALA A 137 11.10 -19.76 -6.22
N TYR A 138 10.34 -19.11 -5.34
CA TYR A 138 10.74 -17.91 -4.62
C TYR A 138 10.76 -18.18 -3.13
N LYS A 139 11.77 -17.67 -2.43
CA LYS A 139 11.83 -17.73 -0.97
C LYS A 139 10.62 -16.99 -0.42
N ALA A 140 9.87 -17.65 0.45
CA ALA A 140 8.67 -17.10 1.05
C ALA A 140 8.54 -17.48 2.52
N PHE A 141 7.83 -16.65 3.27
CA PHE A 141 7.51 -16.91 4.67
C PHE A 141 6.23 -16.18 5.09
N GLU A 142 5.65 -16.62 6.19
CA GLU A 142 4.49 -15.98 6.79
C GLU A 142 4.90 -14.96 7.86
N ARG A 143 4.26 -13.79 7.86
CA ARG A 143 4.37 -12.79 8.92
C ARG A 143 3.02 -12.11 9.14
N HIS A 144 2.51 -12.17 10.37
CA HIS A 144 1.25 -11.57 10.80
C HIS A 144 0.08 -11.79 9.80
N GLY A 145 -0.11 -13.04 9.35
CA GLY A 145 -1.20 -13.40 8.44
C GLY A 145 -1.01 -13.02 6.97
N LEU A 146 0.16 -12.51 6.58
CA LEU A 146 0.54 -12.30 5.18
C LEU A 146 1.67 -13.25 4.77
N ILE A 147 1.66 -13.68 3.52
CA ILE A 147 2.74 -14.45 2.91
C ILE A 147 3.62 -13.48 2.11
N PHE A 148 4.87 -13.31 2.53
CA PHE A 148 5.86 -12.52 1.82
C PHE A 148 6.72 -13.41 0.93
N ALA A 149 7.06 -12.92 -0.27
CA ALA A 149 8.00 -13.55 -1.17
C ALA A 149 9.08 -12.54 -1.62
N TYR A 150 10.30 -13.04 -1.80
CA TYR A 150 11.38 -12.30 -2.46
C TYR A 150 11.58 -12.85 -3.87
N MET A 151 11.40 -11.99 -4.86
CA MET A 151 11.35 -12.37 -6.28
C MET A 151 12.61 -11.99 -7.07
N GLY A 152 13.64 -11.51 -6.38
CA GLY A 152 14.91 -11.09 -6.96
C GLY A 152 15.99 -12.18 -6.92
N PRO A 153 17.23 -11.86 -7.35
CA PRO A 153 18.35 -12.79 -7.28
C PRO A 153 18.63 -13.23 -5.83
N PRO A 154 18.72 -14.55 -5.54
CA PRO A 154 18.88 -15.04 -4.16
C PRO A 154 20.09 -14.49 -3.40
N ASP A 155 21.16 -14.14 -4.10
CA ASP A 155 22.39 -13.55 -3.55
C ASP A 155 22.28 -12.05 -3.25
N ALA A 156 21.20 -11.40 -3.69
CA ALA A 156 20.91 -9.99 -3.48
C ALA A 156 19.73 -9.75 -2.51
N GLU A 157 19.33 -10.76 -1.74
CA GLU A 157 18.25 -10.67 -0.76
C GLU A 157 18.50 -9.56 0.28
N PRO A 158 17.60 -8.57 0.44
CA PRO A 158 17.70 -7.60 1.51
C PRO A 158 17.16 -8.17 2.83
N PRO A 159 17.57 -7.62 3.99
CA PRO A 159 16.85 -7.87 5.24
C PRO A 159 15.36 -7.56 5.06
N PHE A 160 14.50 -8.32 5.74
CA PHE A 160 13.09 -8.00 5.77
C PHE A 160 12.85 -6.65 6.48
N PRO A 161 12.06 -5.73 5.90
CA PRO A 161 11.81 -4.43 6.52
C PRO A 161 10.63 -4.50 7.51
N GLU A 162 10.96 -4.49 8.80
CA GLU A 162 10.02 -4.57 9.93
C GLU A 162 9.41 -3.19 10.26
N TRP A 163 8.53 -2.71 9.39
CA TRP A 163 7.85 -1.41 9.57
C TRP A 163 6.88 -1.40 10.74
N GLU A 164 6.33 -2.55 11.09
CA GLU A 164 5.35 -2.77 12.14
C GLU A 164 5.95 -2.87 13.54
N GLU A 165 7.27 -3.05 13.63
CA GLU A 165 7.99 -3.18 14.89
C GLU A 165 8.31 -1.81 15.52
N ASN A 166 9.10 -1.84 16.60
CA ASN A 166 9.78 -0.66 17.14
C ASN A 166 8.80 0.47 17.58
N PHE A 167 7.78 0.08 18.35
CA PHE A 167 6.70 0.95 18.86
C PHE A 167 5.83 1.57 17.76
N THR A 168 5.82 1.00 16.57
CA THR A 168 4.88 1.44 15.54
C THR A 168 3.50 0.80 15.71
N VAL A 169 3.47 -0.46 16.15
CA VAL A 169 2.30 -1.14 16.74
C VAL A 169 2.50 -1.19 18.26
N MET A 170 1.56 -0.68 19.05
CA MET A 170 1.67 -0.64 20.52
C MET A 170 1.12 -1.91 21.19
N PRO A 171 1.50 -2.19 22.45
CA PRO A 171 0.86 -3.27 23.21
C PRO A 171 -0.67 -3.10 23.24
N GLY A 172 -1.38 -4.14 22.78
CA GLY A 172 -2.84 -4.14 22.65
C GLY A 172 -3.36 -3.76 21.26
N ASP A 173 -2.49 -3.26 20.37
CA ASP A 173 -2.82 -3.12 18.96
C ASP A 173 -2.68 -4.47 18.23
N GLU A 174 -3.58 -4.72 17.28
CA GLU A 174 -3.66 -5.91 16.43
C GLU A 174 -3.35 -5.54 14.98
N LEU A 175 -2.51 -6.34 14.32
CA LEU A 175 -2.28 -6.29 12.87
C LEU A 175 -3.26 -7.24 12.18
N VAL A 176 -4.26 -6.68 11.49
CA VAL A 176 -5.27 -7.45 10.77
C VAL A 176 -4.96 -7.44 9.28
N ALA A 177 -4.62 -8.61 8.73
CA ALA A 177 -4.26 -8.76 7.32
C ALA A 177 -5.43 -8.53 6.37
N PHE A 178 -5.18 -7.88 5.24
CA PHE A 178 -6.16 -7.70 4.17
C PHE A 178 -5.51 -7.79 2.78
N SER A 179 -6.32 -8.06 1.76
CA SER A 179 -5.90 -8.07 0.36
C SER A 179 -7.05 -7.62 -0.54
N ASN A 180 -6.84 -6.53 -1.26
CA ASN A 180 -7.87 -5.86 -2.07
C ASN A 180 -7.35 -5.57 -3.48
N PHE A 181 -8.00 -6.13 -4.48
CA PHE A 181 -7.68 -6.05 -5.89
C PHE A 181 -8.14 -4.74 -6.49
N GLN A 182 -7.36 -4.23 -7.45
CA GLN A 182 -7.59 -2.98 -8.16
C GLN A 182 -7.42 -3.23 -9.66
N HIS A 183 -8.45 -2.91 -10.46
CA HIS A 183 -8.41 -2.99 -11.93
C HIS A 183 -7.64 -1.81 -12.55
N CYS A 184 -6.44 -1.57 -12.05
CA CYS A 184 -5.52 -0.59 -12.60
C CYS A 184 -4.07 -0.91 -12.25
N ASN A 185 -3.17 -0.25 -12.99
CA ASN A 185 -1.76 -0.19 -12.68
C ASN A 185 -1.52 0.26 -11.23
N TRP A 186 -0.46 -0.27 -10.63
CA TRP A 186 -0.09 -0.01 -9.24
C TRP A 186 0.14 1.49 -8.96
N LEU A 187 0.67 2.25 -9.91
CA LEU A 187 1.09 3.63 -9.63
C LEU A 187 -0.09 4.57 -9.34
N GLN A 188 -1.26 4.32 -9.92
CA GLN A 188 -2.49 5.07 -9.62
C GLN A 188 -2.91 4.93 -8.15
N VAL A 189 -2.80 3.71 -7.61
CA VAL A 189 -3.15 3.41 -6.22
C VAL A 189 -2.12 4.00 -5.26
N GLN A 190 -0.84 4.00 -5.65
CA GLN A 190 0.23 4.64 -4.88
C GLN A 190 0.09 6.17 -4.88
N ASP A 191 -0.28 6.77 -6.01
CA ASP A 191 -0.52 8.22 -6.08
C ASP A 191 -1.71 8.64 -5.20
N ASN A 192 -2.81 7.88 -5.22
CA ASN A 192 -3.95 8.10 -4.32
C ASN A 192 -3.53 8.04 -2.84
N ALA A 193 -2.65 7.09 -2.48
CA ALA A 193 -2.16 6.93 -1.11
C ALA A 193 -1.40 8.16 -0.58
N ALA A 194 -0.66 8.83 -1.45
CA ALA A 194 0.11 10.02 -1.12
C ALA A 194 -0.77 11.29 -1.01
N ASP A 195 -1.94 11.29 -1.63
CA ASP A 195 -2.81 12.45 -1.72
C ASP A 195 -3.67 12.64 -0.47
N ASN A 196 -3.44 13.74 0.24
CA ASN A 196 -4.26 14.15 1.39
C ASN A 196 -5.40 15.09 0.97
N PHE A 197 -5.49 15.50 -0.30
CA PHE A 197 -6.45 16.47 -0.80
C PHE A 197 -7.75 15.82 -1.28
N HIS A 198 -7.71 14.66 -1.97
CA HIS A 198 -8.93 13.98 -2.43
C HIS A 198 -9.99 13.71 -1.35
N PRO A 199 -9.68 13.46 -0.05
CA PRO A 199 -10.70 13.24 0.97
C PRO A 199 -11.74 14.35 1.06
N THR A 200 -11.34 15.59 0.76
CA THR A 200 -12.17 16.80 0.83
C THR A 200 -13.30 16.81 -0.20
N ALA A 201 -13.14 16.01 -1.25
CA ALA A 201 -14.10 15.83 -2.31
C ALA A 201 -14.64 14.40 -2.25
N LEU A 202 -13.81 13.40 -2.53
CA LEU A 202 -14.25 12.03 -2.78
C LEU A 202 -15.00 11.41 -1.61
N HIS A 203 -14.58 11.71 -0.38
CA HIS A 203 -15.12 11.09 0.83
C HIS A 203 -16.06 12.02 1.63
N ALA A 204 -16.46 13.15 1.03
CA ALA A 204 -17.32 14.15 1.63
C ALA A 204 -18.80 13.96 1.22
N ALA A 205 -19.73 14.18 2.15
CA ALA A 205 -21.17 13.99 1.90
C ALA A 205 -21.71 14.78 0.70
N LYS A 206 -21.16 15.97 0.45
CA LYS A 206 -21.57 16.87 -0.63
C LYS A 206 -21.42 16.29 -2.04
N ASN A 207 -20.64 15.23 -2.21
CA ASN A 207 -20.37 14.60 -3.51
C ASN A 207 -21.25 13.38 -3.80
N VAL A 208 -22.22 13.11 -2.94
CA VAL A 208 -23.25 12.10 -3.13
C VAL A 208 -24.37 12.66 -4.00
N VAL A 209 -24.77 11.93 -5.04
CA VAL A 209 -25.88 12.32 -5.92
C VAL A 209 -27.20 11.81 -5.37
N GLY A 210 -28.17 12.71 -5.18
CA GLY A 210 -29.55 12.34 -4.82
C GLY A 210 -29.71 11.72 -3.43
N GLY A 211 -28.79 11.99 -2.49
CA GLY A 211 -28.85 11.50 -1.11
C GLY A 211 -28.45 10.03 -0.92
N ASN A 212 -27.80 9.41 -1.91
CA ASN A 212 -27.34 8.02 -1.84
C ASN A 212 -25.97 7.91 -1.15
N TYR A 213 -25.91 8.07 0.17
CA TYR A 213 -24.64 8.02 0.90
C TYR A 213 -23.93 6.68 0.72
N GLN A 214 -22.59 6.68 0.64
CA GLN A 214 -21.83 5.48 0.99
C GLN A 214 -22.02 5.29 2.49
N GLY A 215 -22.41 4.12 2.97
CA GLY A 215 -22.69 3.89 4.39
C GLY A 215 -21.44 3.90 5.29
N THR A 216 -20.41 4.66 4.92
CA THR A 216 -19.26 5.15 5.70
C THR A 216 -18.64 6.34 4.95
N THR A 217 -19.23 7.54 4.98
CA THR A 217 -18.47 8.78 4.63
C THR A 217 -17.66 9.26 5.85
N PHE A 218 -16.72 10.19 5.69
CA PHE A 218 -16.01 10.74 6.85
C PHE A 218 -16.97 11.39 7.86
N ASP A 219 -18.12 11.89 7.40
CA ASP A 219 -19.19 12.40 8.27
C ASP A 219 -19.80 11.33 9.18
N GLU A 220 -19.97 10.10 8.70
CA GLU A 220 -20.57 9.02 9.49
C GLU A 220 -19.61 8.48 10.56
N VAL A 221 -18.30 8.52 10.31
CA VAL A 221 -17.29 8.28 11.35
C VAL A 221 -16.96 9.55 12.13
N GLY A 222 -17.64 10.68 11.90
CA GLY A 222 -17.45 11.94 12.64
C GLY A 222 -16.08 12.61 12.43
N ALA A 223 -15.43 12.39 11.30
CA ALA A 223 -14.11 12.94 10.95
C ALA A 223 -14.24 14.17 10.03
N ALA A 224 -15.09 15.14 10.41
CA ALA A 224 -15.31 16.38 9.64
C ALA A 224 -14.00 17.16 9.35
N SER A 225 -12.96 16.95 10.17
CA SER A 225 -11.62 17.50 9.94
C SER A 225 -11.05 17.12 8.56
N MET A 226 -11.42 15.95 8.01
CA MET A 226 -10.94 15.44 6.72
C MET A 226 -11.62 16.10 5.52
N GLU A 227 -12.76 16.78 5.72
CA GLU A 227 -13.42 17.58 4.68
C GLU A 227 -12.76 18.95 4.47
N VAL A 228 -11.92 19.39 5.42
CA VAL A 228 -11.19 20.66 5.35
C VAL A 228 -10.01 20.52 4.39
N ALA A 229 -9.92 21.43 3.42
CA ALA A 229 -8.82 21.46 2.46
C ALA A 229 -7.45 21.60 3.16
N PRO A 230 -6.52 20.66 2.97
CA PRO A 230 -5.20 20.74 3.60
C PRO A 230 -4.24 21.69 2.86
N ASP A 231 -3.37 22.37 3.62
CA ASP A 231 -2.10 22.85 3.08
C ASP A 231 -1.15 21.65 2.93
N MET A 232 -0.94 21.23 1.69
CA MET A 232 -0.08 20.08 1.34
C MET A 232 1.41 20.44 1.42
N GLN A 233 2.22 19.58 2.02
CA GLN A 233 3.69 19.60 1.98
C GLN A 233 4.22 18.20 1.67
N PHE A 234 5.22 18.13 0.78
CA PHE A 234 5.87 16.88 0.39
C PHE A 234 7.36 17.04 0.59
N ILE A 235 7.96 16.16 1.40
CA ILE A 235 9.34 16.30 1.85
C ILE A 235 10.03 14.94 1.65
N PRO A 236 11.03 14.82 0.77
CA PRO A 236 11.84 13.61 0.67
C PRO A 236 12.57 13.34 1.99
N VAL A 237 12.50 12.10 2.46
CA VAL A 237 13.12 11.64 3.70
C VAL A 237 13.92 10.36 3.44
N HIS A 238 14.64 9.87 4.46
CA HIS A 238 15.54 8.70 4.35
C HIS A 238 16.52 8.78 3.16
N ASN A 239 17.04 9.98 2.88
CA ASN A 239 17.92 10.27 1.73
C ASN A 239 17.28 9.94 0.37
N GLY A 240 16.00 10.25 0.21
CA GLY A 240 15.27 10.06 -1.05
C GLY A 240 14.80 8.62 -1.29
N ARG A 241 14.78 7.79 -0.24
CA ARG A 241 14.14 6.46 -0.23
C ARG A 241 12.64 6.53 0.00
N SER A 242 12.15 7.63 0.56
CA SER A 242 10.76 7.78 0.95
C SER A 242 10.35 9.26 0.96
N LEU A 243 9.05 9.49 1.03
CA LEU A 243 8.42 10.79 0.96
C LEU A 243 7.42 10.93 2.12
N ALA A 244 7.60 11.98 2.92
CA ALA A 244 6.62 12.41 3.89
C ALA A 244 5.58 13.29 3.19
N CYS A 245 4.34 12.80 3.13
CA CYS A 245 3.19 13.45 2.49
C CYS A 245 2.28 14.03 3.57
N ALA A 246 2.47 15.30 3.88
CA ALA A 246 1.80 15.97 4.98
C ALA A 246 0.67 16.89 4.51
N GLY A 247 -0.43 16.91 5.25
CA GLY A 247 -1.55 17.83 5.05
C GLY A 247 -1.97 18.46 6.37
N ALA A 248 -1.86 19.79 6.47
CA ALA A 248 -2.31 20.56 7.63
C ALA A 248 -3.70 21.16 7.39
N ARG A 249 -4.61 20.93 8.34
CA ARG A 249 -6.02 21.33 8.30
C ARG A 249 -6.40 22.06 9.57
N ARG A 250 -7.19 23.11 9.44
CA ARG A 250 -7.78 23.82 10.57
C ARG A 250 -9.01 23.02 11.04
N ALA A 251 -8.85 22.24 12.11
CA ALA A 251 -9.91 21.34 12.60
C ALA A 251 -10.97 22.10 13.41
N SER A 252 -10.56 23.13 14.14
CA SER A 252 -11.42 24.07 14.85
C SER A 252 -10.71 25.41 15.01
N LYS A 253 -11.36 26.41 15.63
CA LYS A 253 -10.71 27.69 15.97
C LYS A 253 -9.49 27.53 16.88
N ASP A 254 -9.42 26.44 17.64
CA ASP A 254 -8.38 26.22 18.65
C ASP A 254 -7.38 25.13 18.25
N ASN A 255 -7.72 24.30 17.25
CA ASN A 255 -6.95 23.11 16.92
C ASN A 255 -6.47 23.10 15.46
N LEU A 256 -5.18 22.81 15.30
CA LEU A 256 -4.54 22.52 14.02
C LEU A 256 -4.25 21.02 13.93
N PHE A 257 -4.84 20.35 12.93
CA PHE A 257 -4.61 18.94 12.66
C PHE A 257 -3.60 18.78 11.51
N ILE A 258 -2.46 18.16 11.77
CA ILE A 258 -1.45 17.81 10.78
C ILE A 258 -1.35 16.30 10.66
N ARG A 259 -1.72 15.79 9.49
CA ARG A 259 -1.60 14.38 9.12
C ARG A 259 -0.37 14.19 8.24
N VAL A 260 0.52 13.28 8.60
CA VAL A 260 1.68 12.87 7.80
C VAL A 260 1.48 11.43 7.36
N GLN A 261 1.29 11.22 6.07
CA GLN A 261 1.37 9.91 5.44
C GLN A 261 2.82 9.66 5.00
N HIS A 262 3.24 8.40 4.96
CA HIS A 262 4.62 8.04 4.61
C HIS A 262 4.61 7.09 3.42
N GLN A 263 5.24 7.49 2.33
CA GLN A 263 5.34 6.73 1.09
C GLN A 263 6.79 6.25 0.95
N VAL A 264 7.01 4.95 0.77
CA VAL A 264 8.36 4.38 0.67
C VAL A 264 8.50 3.66 -0.66
N LEU A 265 9.62 3.88 -1.34
CA LEU A 265 9.90 3.21 -2.61
C LEU A 265 10.05 1.69 -2.40
N PRO A 266 9.63 0.86 -3.37
CA PRO A 266 8.92 1.27 -4.58
C PRO A 266 7.43 1.57 -4.34
N ASN A 267 6.75 0.81 -3.49
CA ASN A 267 5.29 0.69 -3.50
C ASN A 267 4.66 0.52 -2.10
N LEU A 268 5.35 0.95 -1.03
CA LEU A 268 4.84 0.86 0.33
C LEU A 268 4.20 2.19 0.75
N SER A 269 3.08 2.11 1.46
CA SER A 269 2.34 3.24 2.03
C SER A 269 2.00 2.99 3.49
N LEU A 270 2.27 3.98 4.36
CA LEU A 270 1.83 4.00 5.74
C LEU A 270 0.91 5.20 5.96
N HIS A 271 -0.29 4.93 6.44
CA HIS A 271 -1.34 5.92 6.57
C HIS A 271 -1.60 6.25 8.04
N ALA A 272 -1.71 7.53 8.36
CA ALA A 272 -2.09 7.97 9.70
C ALA A 272 -3.59 7.79 9.89
N TYR A 273 -4.02 7.68 11.15
CA TYR A 273 -5.41 7.45 11.54
C TYR A 273 -6.41 8.31 10.75
N THR A 274 -7.32 7.66 10.02
CA THR A 274 -8.26 8.32 9.10
C THR A 274 -9.50 8.88 9.78
N SER A 275 -9.86 8.37 10.97
CA SER A 275 -11.05 8.80 11.71
C SER A 275 -10.72 9.86 12.76
N GLU A 276 -9.68 10.65 12.56
CA GLU A 276 -9.32 11.76 13.46
C GLU A 276 -10.30 12.91 13.31
N ASP A 277 -10.96 13.32 14.41
CA ASP A 277 -11.87 14.46 14.41
C ASP A 277 -11.14 15.79 14.69
N GLY A 278 -9.91 15.72 15.20
CA GLY A 278 -9.10 16.90 15.50
C GLY A 278 -9.58 17.67 16.75
N ALA A 279 -10.46 17.10 17.56
CA ALA A 279 -11.01 17.74 18.75
C ALA A 279 -10.07 17.65 19.95
N GLN A 280 -9.39 16.51 20.11
CA GLN A 280 -8.49 16.27 21.24
C GLN A 280 -7.03 16.45 20.85
N GLN A 281 -6.28 17.20 21.67
CA GLN A 281 -4.86 17.38 21.49
C GLN A 281 -4.13 16.03 21.46
N LYS A 282 -3.22 15.88 20.50
CA LYS A 282 -2.50 14.64 20.25
C LYS A 282 -1.17 14.95 19.61
N PHE A 283 -0.08 14.72 20.33
CA PHE A 283 1.26 15.09 19.84
C PHE A 283 1.88 14.08 18.89
N PHE A 284 1.49 12.80 18.99
CA PHE A 284 2.06 11.75 18.18
C PHE A 284 1.20 10.49 18.22
N SER A 285 0.66 10.10 17.06
CA SER A 285 0.02 8.81 16.84
C SER A 285 0.65 8.12 15.65
N ARG A 286 0.61 6.78 15.62
CA ARG A 286 1.29 5.97 14.60
C ARG A 286 0.40 5.71 13.39
N PHE A 287 0.80 4.76 12.53
CA PHE A 287 0.00 4.39 11.38
C PHE A 287 -1.15 3.47 11.79
N HIS A 288 -2.27 3.60 11.10
CA HIS A 288 -3.42 2.71 11.24
C HIS A 288 -3.54 1.71 10.09
N ILE A 289 -2.74 1.90 9.03
CA ILE A 289 -2.60 1.02 7.87
C ILE A 289 -1.15 1.06 7.43
N VAL A 290 -0.60 -0.11 7.15
CA VAL A 290 0.64 -0.28 6.39
C VAL A 290 0.34 -1.25 5.26
N ARG A 291 0.58 -0.82 4.02
CA ARG A 291 0.21 -1.61 2.84
C ARG A 291 1.17 -1.44 1.69
N TRP A 292 1.30 -2.49 0.91
CA TRP A 292 1.96 -2.49 -0.38
C TRP A 292 0.90 -2.36 -1.47
N THR A 293 1.26 -1.65 -2.54
CA THR A 293 0.55 -1.74 -3.80
C THR A 293 1.31 -2.70 -4.72
N VAL A 294 1.00 -3.98 -4.60
CA VAL A 294 1.72 -5.05 -5.31
C VAL A 294 1.14 -5.20 -6.73
N PRO A 295 1.93 -5.05 -7.79
CA PRO A 295 1.41 -5.25 -9.13
C PRO A 295 1.06 -6.73 -9.35
N VAL A 296 -0.10 -6.96 -9.95
CA VAL A 296 -0.48 -8.27 -10.49
C VAL A 296 0.10 -8.39 -11.91
N ASP A 297 -0.11 -7.35 -12.70
CA ASP A 297 0.51 -7.09 -14.00
C ASP A 297 0.48 -5.58 -14.30
N ASP A 298 0.73 -5.18 -15.55
CA ASP A 298 0.77 -3.77 -15.93
C ASP A 298 -0.59 -3.07 -15.78
N GLN A 299 -1.70 -3.81 -15.72
CA GLN A 299 -3.06 -3.26 -15.72
C GLN A 299 -3.83 -3.53 -14.43
N ASN A 300 -3.26 -4.30 -13.50
CA ASN A 300 -3.91 -4.72 -12.28
C ASN A 300 -2.94 -4.72 -11.10
N SER A 301 -3.46 -4.45 -9.90
CA SER A 301 -2.66 -4.42 -8.69
C SER A 301 -3.48 -4.87 -7.48
N LYS A 302 -2.80 -5.10 -6.35
CA LYS A 302 -3.42 -5.40 -5.06
C LYS A 302 -2.92 -4.42 -4.02
N MET A 303 -3.83 -3.85 -3.25
CA MET A 303 -3.54 -3.30 -1.94
C MET A 303 -3.51 -4.45 -0.94
N ILE A 304 -2.35 -4.77 -0.41
CA ILE A 304 -2.17 -5.89 0.52
C ILE A 304 -1.29 -5.44 1.68
N GLY A 305 -1.71 -5.76 2.91
CA GLY A 305 -1.05 -5.23 4.09
C GLY A 305 -1.82 -5.49 5.37
N TRP A 306 -1.56 -4.65 6.36
CA TRP A 306 -2.18 -4.71 7.66
C TRP A 306 -2.98 -3.45 7.97
N ARG A 307 -4.19 -3.67 8.46
CA ARG A 307 -4.98 -2.69 9.18
C ARG A 307 -4.62 -2.82 10.66
N VAL A 308 -4.10 -1.76 11.27
CA VAL A 308 -3.78 -1.72 12.70
C VAL A 308 -4.98 -1.22 13.48
N MET A 309 -5.42 -2.01 14.45
CA MET A 309 -6.55 -1.65 15.32
C MET A 309 -6.17 -1.84 16.78
N GLY A 310 -6.68 -0.99 17.66
CA GLY A 310 -6.40 -1.09 19.09
C GLY A 310 -6.34 0.26 19.78
N PRO A 311 -6.22 0.28 21.11
CA PRO A 311 -6.31 1.51 21.91
C PRO A 311 -5.19 2.50 21.61
N GLY A 312 -4.07 2.04 21.05
CA GLY A 312 -2.93 2.88 20.70
C GLY A 312 -3.15 3.72 19.44
N ILE A 313 -3.95 3.23 18.51
CA ILE A 313 -4.14 3.84 17.19
C ILE A 313 -5.58 4.25 16.90
N ASP A 314 -6.54 3.43 17.30
CA ASP A 314 -7.98 3.64 17.14
C ASP A 314 -8.56 4.28 18.41
N THR A 315 -8.15 5.52 18.66
CA THR A 315 -8.52 6.25 19.87
C THR A 315 -10.03 6.49 20.05
N ARG A 316 -10.84 6.24 19.01
CA ARG A 316 -12.30 6.42 19.04
C ARG A 316 -13.05 5.09 19.01
N GLY A 317 -12.36 3.96 18.90
CA GLY A 317 -12.95 2.62 18.87
C GLY A 317 -13.90 2.39 17.69
N VAL A 318 -13.60 3.00 16.54
CA VAL A 318 -14.46 2.95 15.34
C VAL A 318 -14.12 1.73 14.47
N GLY A 319 -12.91 1.21 14.58
CA GLY A 319 -12.43 0.10 13.79
C GLY A 319 -13.18 -1.20 14.07
N ASN A 320 -13.42 -1.97 13.02
CA ASN A 320 -14.10 -3.26 13.12
C ASN A 320 -13.32 -4.35 12.39
N LYS A 321 -12.57 -5.17 13.13
CA LYS A 321 -11.74 -6.23 12.56
C LYS A 321 -12.54 -7.32 11.85
N GLU A 322 -13.80 -7.53 12.20
CA GLU A 322 -14.67 -8.52 11.55
C GLU A 322 -15.03 -8.12 10.11
N MET A 323 -14.69 -6.89 9.70
CA MET A 323 -14.89 -6.36 8.35
C MET A 323 -13.60 -6.27 7.52
N VAL A 324 -12.48 -6.81 8.00
CA VAL A 324 -11.16 -6.69 7.34
C VAL A 324 -10.66 -8.05 6.88
N GLY A 325 -10.33 -8.16 5.58
CA GLY A 325 -9.85 -9.40 5.00
C GLY A 325 -9.70 -9.32 3.48
N TYR A 326 -9.98 -10.42 2.79
CA TYR A 326 -9.96 -10.47 1.33
C TYR A 326 -11.16 -9.71 0.74
N GLU A 327 -10.89 -8.75 -0.16
CA GLU A 327 -11.86 -7.84 -0.78
C GLU A 327 -12.77 -7.13 0.23
N THR A 328 -12.23 -6.72 1.38
CA THR A 328 -13.00 -5.98 2.38
C THR A 328 -12.10 -5.22 3.36
N ILE A 329 -12.56 -4.05 3.80
CA ILE A 329 -11.94 -3.22 4.82
C ILE A 329 -13.03 -2.54 5.66
N ASP A 330 -12.70 -2.15 6.90
CA ASP A 330 -13.66 -1.66 7.91
C ASP A 330 -14.16 -0.23 7.70
N PHE A 331 -13.54 0.54 6.81
CA PHE A 331 -13.85 1.94 6.56
C PHE A 331 -14.04 2.21 5.07
N LEU A 332 -14.84 3.24 4.74
CA LEU A 332 -15.08 3.71 3.38
C LEU A 332 -15.49 2.56 2.42
N GLU A 333 -16.79 2.32 2.26
CA GLU A 333 -17.34 1.22 1.46
C GLU A 333 -16.77 1.09 0.04
N GLY A 334 -16.37 2.19 -0.60
CA GLY A 334 -15.78 2.22 -1.94
C GLY A 334 -14.25 2.09 -1.99
N GLN A 335 -13.60 1.38 -1.05
CA GLN A 335 -12.14 1.11 -1.09
C GLN A 335 -11.75 -0.10 -1.95
N VAL A 336 -12.69 -1.00 -2.18
CA VAL A 336 -12.43 -2.34 -2.74
C VAL A 336 -13.39 -2.64 -3.89
N ALA A 337 -13.11 -3.70 -4.66
CA ALA A 337 -13.92 -4.01 -5.84
C ALA A 337 -15.36 -4.40 -5.50
N MET A 338 -15.56 -4.99 -4.32
CA MET A 338 -16.87 -5.41 -3.83
C MET A 338 -17.34 -4.57 -2.65
N ARG A 339 -18.53 -3.99 -2.75
CA ARG A 339 -19.08 -3.20 -1.65
C ARG A 339 -19.56 -4.08 -0.50
N ARG A 340 -19.57 -3.53 0.72
CA ARG A 340 -19.91 -4.29 1.94
C ARG A 340 -21.26 -5.01 1.89
N PRO A 341 -22.36 -4.42 1.35
CA PRO A 341 -23.62 -5.13 1.18
C PRO A 341 -23.53 -6.34 0.24
N GLU A 342 -22.66 -6.27 -0.78
CA GLU A 342 -22.40 -7.39 -1.69
C GLU A 342 -21.55 -8.46 -1.00
N ARG A 343 -20.53 -8.04 -0.23
CA ARG A 343 -19.65 -8.91 0.54
C ARG A 343 -20.45 -9.68 1.60
N PHE A 344 -20.96 -8.98 2.61
CA PHE A 344 -21.56 -9.58 3.80
C PHE A 344 -23.03 -10.01 3.61
N GLY A 345 -23.60 -9.78 2.42
CA GLY A 345 -24.89 -10.34 2.04
C GLY A 345 -24.81 -11.76 1.46
N GLN A 346 -23.64 -12.17 0.94
CA GLN A 346 -23.48 -13.45 0.22
C GLN A 346 -22.29 -14.29 0.70
N TYR A 347 -21.29 -13.66 1.30
CA TYR A 347 -20.02 -14.28 1.62
C TYR A 347 -19.57 -13.96 3.05
N LYS A 348 -18.84 -14.88 3.67
CA LYS A 348 -18.19 -14.74 4.97
C LYS A 348 -16.75 -14.29 4.80
N LEU A 349 -16.11 -13.87 5.90
CA LEU A 349 -14.76 -13.29 5.87
C LEU A 349 -13.72 -14.25 5.30
N GLU A 350 -13.88 -15.55 5.56
CA GLU A 350 -13.06 -16.65 5.09
C GLU A 350 -13.27 -17.02 3.60
N ASP A 351 -14.35 -16.55 2.97
CA ASP A 351 -14.60 -16.82 1.57
C ASP A 351 -13.74 -15.95 0.66
N LEU A 352 -13.39 -16.49 -0.52
CA LEU A 352 -12.70 -15.80 -1.62
C LEU A 352 -13.68 -15.49 -2.74
N PRO A 353 -14.52 -14.46 -2.60
CA PRO A 353 -15.50 -14.08 -3.60
C PRO A 353 -14.83 -13.75 -4.94
N PRO A 354 -15.50 -14.05 -6.07
CA PRO A 354 -14.97 -13.74 -7.38
C PRO A 354 -14.89 -12.23 -7.60
N ILE A 355 -13.75 -11.78 -8.11
CA ILE A 355 -13.56 -10.38 -8.50
C ILE A 355 -14.22 -10.15 -9.88
N PRO A 356 -15.07 -9.13 -10.04
CA PRO A 356 -15.67 -8.79 -11.33
C PRO A 356 -14.61 -8.48 -12.39
N SER A 357 -14.84 -8.80 -13.66
CA SER A 357 -13.83 -8.60 -14.72
C SER A 357 -13.54 -7.14 -15.08
N ASP A 358 -14.50 -6.24 -14.88
CA ASP A 358 -14.35 -4.79 -15.02
C ASP A 358 -15.33 -4.09 -14.08
N HIS A 359 -15.01 -2.86 -13.70
CA HIS A 359 -15.83 -2.04 -12.82
C HIS A 359 -17.20 -1.67 -13.41
N ARG A 360 -17.38 -1.69 -14.73
CA ARG A 360 -18.69 -1.48 -15.38
C ARG A 360 -19.56 -2.73 -15.43
N ALA A 361 -18.97 -3.91 -15.24
CA ALA A 361 -19.70 -5.19 -15.26
C ALA A 361 -20.41 -5.48 -13.93
N ARG A 362 -20.20 -4.63 -12.92
CA ARG A 362 -20.79 -4.76 -11.59
C ARG A 362 -22.29 -4.48 -11.60
N HIS A 363 -23.06 -5.26 -10.85
CA HIS A 363 -24.52 -5.08 -10.75
C HIS A 363 -24.91 -3.77 -10.05
N ASN A 364 -24.08 -3.28 -9.12
CA ASN A 364 -24.25 -2.01 -8.41
C ASN A 364 -23.62 -0.79 -9.13
N TYR A 365 -23.28 -0.89 -10.42
CA TYR A 365 -22.60 0.18 -11.16
C TYR A 365 -23.29 1.56 -11.01
N LYS A 366 -24.63 1.60 -10.97
CA LYS A 366 -25.39 2.84 -10.81
C LYS A 366 -25.17 3.49 -9.44
N GLU A 367 -25.15 2.69 -8.37
CA GLU A 367 -24.91 3.15 -7.00
C GLU A 367 -23.49 3.68 -6.87
N CYS A 368 -22.53 3.02 -7.51
CA CYS A 368 -21.15 3.49 -7.59
C CYS A 368 -21.01 4.86 -8.26
N GLN A 369 -21.81 5.13 -9.30
CA GLN A 369 -21.84 6.46 -9.93
C GLN A 369 -22.45 7.52 -9.01
N GLN A 370 -23.42 7.14 -8.17
CA GLN A 370 -24.06 8.07 -7.24
C GLN A 370 -23.18 8.40 -6.03
N ALA A 371 -22.33 7.46 -5.65
CA ALA A 371 -21.46 7.57 -4.49
C ALA A 371 -20.15 6.81 -4.75
N PRO A 372 -19.18 7.42 -5.46
CA PRO A 372 -17.89 6.78 -5.77
C PRO A 372 -16.94 6.83 -4.57
N GLY A 373 -16.11 5.80 -4.38
CA GLY A 373 -15.00 5.80 -3.42
C GLY A 373 -13.65 5.75 -4.11
N ASP A 374 -12.59 5.45 -3.36
CA ASP A 374 -11.22 5.36 -3.88
C ASP A 374 -11.12 4.35 -5.03
N TYR A 375 -11.73 3.17 -4.88
CA TYR A 375 -11.74 2.14 -5.92
C TYR A 375 -12.22 2.70 -7.26
N GLU A 376 -13.40 3.31 -7.30
CA GLU A 376 -13.95 3.85 -8.54
C GLU A 376 -13.16 5.06 -9.07
N ALA A 377 -12.66 5.92 -8.18
CA ALA A 377 -11.88 7.09 -8.57
C ALA A 377 -10.53 6.72 -9.18
N ILE A 378 -9.89 5.65 -8.70
CA ILE A 378 -8.57 5.21 -9.15
C ILE A 378 -8.68 4.44 -10.47
N ILE A 379 -9.52 3.39 -10.52
CA ILE A 379 -9.58 2.50 -11.69
C ILE A 379 -10.20 3.17 -12.92
N SER A 380 -11.03 4.21 -12.72
CA SER A 380 -11.65 4.95 -13.82
C SER A 380 -10.68 5.89 -14.55
N GLN A 381 -9.44 6.06 -14.07
CA GLN A 381 -8.39 6.84 -14.76
C GLN A 381 -7.85 6.14 -16.01
N ARG A 382 -8.27 4.88 -16.26
CA ARG A 382 -7.89 3.86 -17.26
C ARG A 382 -7.22 2.65 -16.57
N PRO A 383 -7.08 1.50 -17.26
CA PRO A 383 -6.27 0.39 -16.76
C PRO A 383 -4.82 0.81 -16.45
N ILE A 384 -4.27 1.75 -17.24
CA ILE A 384 -3.01 2.43 -16.95
C ILE A 384 -3.24 3.93 -17.16
N ALA A 385 -2.97 4.74 -16.12
CA ALA A 385 -3.03 6.19 -16.23
C ALA A 385 -1.99 6.70 -17.23
N VAL A 386 -2.43 7.59 -18.12
CA VAL A 386 -1.56 8.21 -19.13
C VAL A 386 -1.09 9.55 -18.59
N HIS A 387 0.06 9.58 -17.92
CA HIS A 387 0.58 10.76 -17.24
C HIS A 387 0.72 11.99 -18.15
N ALA A 388 0.97 11.80 -19.45
CA ALA A 388 1.06 12.88 -20.43
C ALA A 388 -0.26 13.65 -20.65
N LEU A 389 -1.40 13.09 -20.22
CA LEU A 389 -2.72 13.75 -20.27
C LEU A 389 -3.03 14.58 -19.01
N GLU A 390 -2.25 14.43 -17.94
CA GLU A 390 -2.49 15.12 -16.67
C GLU A 390 -2.24 16.64 -16.80
N ASN A 391 -2.95 17.41 -15.98
CA ASN A 391 -2.72 18.85 -15.82
C ASN A 391 -2.57 19.15 -14.32
N PRO A 392 -1.40 18.80 -13.74
CA PRO A 392 -1.20 18.86 -12.30
C PRO A 392 -1.19 20.28 -11.78
N THR A 393 -1.55 20.42 -10.51
CA THR A 393 -1.51 21.67 -9.75
C THR A 393 -0.50 21.56 -8.61
N LYS A 394 -0.49 22.57 -7.72
CA LYS A 394 0.40 22.58 -6.55
C LYS A 394 0.13 21.42 -5.58
N PHE A 395 -1.11 20.96 -5.44
CA PHE A 395 -1.42 19.86 -4.51
C PHE A 395 -0.93 18.50 -5.02
N ASP A 396 -0.64 18.37 -6.32
CA ASP A 396 -0.13 17.14 -6.95
C ASP A 396 1.41 17.04 -6.95
N ALA A 397 2.11 18.06 -6.44
CA ALA A 397 3.57 18.15 -6.53
C ALA A 397 4.30 16.93 -5.94
N GLY A 398 3.73 16.32 -4.90
CA GLY A 398 4.26 15.11 -4.27
C GLY A 398 4.22 13.88 -5.16
N LEU A 399 3.18 13.73 -5.98
CA LEU A 399 3.02 12.60 -6.90
C LEU A 399 4.16 12.61 -7.92
N TYR A 400 4.40 13.77 -8.52
CA TYR A 400 5.50 13.98 -9.46
C TYR A 400 6.87 13.82 -8.81
N MET A 401 7.00 14.25 -7.54
CA MET A 401 8.22 14.04 -6.76
C MET A 401 8.49 12.56 -6.51
N PHE A 402 7.48 11.79 -6.11
CA PHE A 402 7.59 10.34 -5.90
C PHE A 402 7.95 9.61 -7.20
N ARG A 403 7.26 9.94 -8.30
CA ARG A 403 7.58 9.42 -9.64
C ARG A 403 9.00 9.78 -10.06
N LYS A 404 9.51 10.98 -9.73
CA LYS A 404 10.91 11.34 -9.98
C LYS A 404 11.87 10.50 -9.13
N MET A 405 11.59 10.33 -7.85
CA MET A 405 12.40 9.51 -6.95
C MET A 405 12.51 8.06 -7.42
N LEU A 406 11.41 7.47 -7.93
CA LEU A 406 11.44 6.16 -8.58
C LEU A 406 12.42 6.15 -9.76
N ARG A 407 12.33 7.12 -10.68
CA ARG A 407 13.27 7.20 -11.81
C ARG A 407 14.70 7.39 -11.36
N ASP A 408 14.93 8.18 -10.32
CA ASP A 408 16.26 8.38 -9.77
C ASP A 408 16.85 7.08 -9.19
N ALA A 409 16.02 6.26 -8.55
CA ALA A 409 16.39 4.94 -8.07
C ALA A 409 16.68 3.98 -9.24
N LEU A 410 15.79 3.90 -10.23
CA LEU A 410 15.93 3.03 -11.41
C LEU A 410 17.19 3.35 -12.21
N ARG A 411 17.48 4.63 -12.40
CA ARG A 411 18.63 5.11 -13.20
C ARG A 411 19.92 5.21 -12.39
N GLY A 412 19.86 4.92 -11.09
CA GLY A 412 21.02 5.00 -10.18
C GLY A 412 21.51 6.42 -9.89
N SER A 413 20.75 7.46 -10.22
CA SER A 413 21.12 8.85 -9.90
C SER A 413 20.96 9.18 -8.41
N ASN A 414 20.18 8.39 -7.67
CA ASN A 414 20.21 8.34 -6.20
C ASN A 414 20.75 7.00 -5.71
N PRO A 415 22.05 6.90 -5.37
CA PRO A 415 22.67 5.67 -4.87
C PRO A 415 22.04 5.13 -3.57
N ALA A 416 21.41 6.00 -2.77
CA ALA A 416 20.73 5.57 -1.56
C ALA A 416 19.45 4.76 -1.88
N ALA A 417 18.76 5.12 -2.97
CA ALA A 417 17.48 4.52 -3.33
C ALA A 417 17.60 3.34 -4.31
N THR A 418 18.81 2.95 -4.73
CA THR A 418 19.00 1.69 -5.48
C THR A 418 18.67 0.49 -4.58
N PRO A 419 18.42 -0.71 -5.16
CA PRO A 419 18.19 -1.91 -4.36
C PRO A 419 19.28 -2.19 -3.35
N GLU A 420 20.55 -2.05 -3.76
CA GLU A 420 21.72 -2.28 -2.90
C GLU A 420 21.80 -1.21 -1.80
N GLY A 421 21.50 0.06 -2.13
CA GLY A 421 21.44 1.16 -1.18
C GLY A 421 20.32 1.00 -0.14
N PHE A 422 19.17 0.43 -0.52
CA PHE A 422 18.10 0.04 0.39
C PHE A 422 18.50 -1.14 1.28
N ALA A 423 19.04 -2.20 0.68
CA ALA A 423 19.48 -3.38 1.40
C ALA A 423 20.52 -3.02 2.47
N GLN A 424 21.48 -2.15 2.14
CA GLN A 424 22.48 -1.69 3.11
C GLN A 424 21.85 -0.85 4.21
N TRP A 425 20.95 0.09 3.88
CA TRP A 425 20.26 0.90 4.89
C TRP A 425 19.42 0.05 5.85
N LEU A 426 18.74 -1.00 5.35
CA LEU A 426 18.02 -1.94 6.19
C LEU A 426 18.97 -2.72 7.12
N LYS A 427 20.18 -3.09 6.66
CA LYS A 427 21.20 -3.69 7.54
C LYS A 427 21.64 -2.71 8.62
N ASP A 428 21.91 -1.46 8.25
CA ASP A 428 22.39 -0.41 9.15
C ASP A 428 21.37 -0.09 10.24
N CYS A 429 20.07 -0.17 9.94
CA CYS A 429 18.99 0.07 10.91
C CYS A 429 18.46 -1.20 11.59
N GLY A 430 19.12 -2.35 11.39
CA GLY A 430 18.76 -3.64 12.01
C GLY A 430 17.44 -4.21 11.53
N GLY A 431 17.02 -3.89 10.30
CA GLY A 431 15.75 -4.34 9.70
C GLY A 431 14.54 -3.51 10.10
N ALA A 432 14.64 -2.64 11.10
CA ALA A 432 13.50 -1.90 11.68
C ALA A 432 13.59 -0.38 11.38
N PRO A 433 13.25 0.07 10.16
CA PRO A 433 13.26 1.48 9.81
C PRO A 433 12.21 2.28 10.60
N ASN A 434 12.47 3.57 10.84
CA ASN A 434 11.52 4.43 11.52
C ASN A 434 10.50 5.02 10.53
N SER A 435 9.22 4.90 10.85
CA SER A 435 8.17 5.57 10.05
C SER A 435 8.07 7.07 10.36
N TYR A 436 7.80 7.84 9.31
CA TYR A 436 7.40 9.25 9.39
C TYR A 436 5.89 9.44 9.50
N CYS A 437 5.12 8.36 9.38
CA CYS A 437 3.68 8.42 9.47
C CYS A 437 3.26 8.89 10.87
N SER A 438 2.44 9.95 10.92
CA SER A 438 1.91 10.48 12.18
C SER A 438 0.60 11.25 12.03
N GLY A 439 -0.26 11.16 13.03
CA GLY A 439 -1.40 12.07 13.23
C GLY A 439 -1.15 12.99 14.42
N ASN A 440 -1.28 14.30 14.23
CA ASN A 440 -0.91 15.31 15.21
C ASN A 440 -1.98 16.40 15.31
N VAL A 441 -2.58 16.59 16.48
CA VAL A 441 -3.55 17.66 16.78
C VAL A 441 -2.90 18.60 17.79
N LEU A 442 -2.52 19.78 17.33
CA LEU A 442 -1.90 20.82 18.14
C LEU A 442 -2.96 21.84 18.55
N ALA A 443 -3.04 22.14 19.85
CA ALA A 443 -3.88 23.18 20.41
C ALA A 443 -3.22 24.55 20.14
N ILE A 444 -3.44 25.07 18.93
CA ILE A 444 -2.90 26.33 18.43
C ILE A 444 -4.08 27.11 17.87
N PRO A 445 -4.45 28.25 18.47
CA PRO A 445 -5.52 29.10 17.96
C PRO A 445 -5.32 29.50 16.49
N GLU A 446 -6.42 29.67 15.77
CA GLU A 446 -6.44 30.26 14.43
C GLU A 446 -5.87 31.68 14.48
N SER A 447 -5.03 32.04 13.51
CA SER A 447 -4.53 33.41 13.41
C SER A 447 -5.64 34.35 12.92
N GLU A 448 -5.67 35.59 13.42
CA GLU A 448 -6.61 36.61 12.93
C GLU A 448 -6.35 36.99 11.46
N ASP A 449 -5.09 36.92 11.01
CA ASP A 449 -4.71 37.17 9.63
C ASP A 449 -4.55 35.88 8.82
N LEU A 450 -5.22 35.83 7.67
CA LEU A 450 -5.22 34.64 6.82
C LEU A 450 -3.82 34.32 6.25
N ALA A 451 -3.00 35.34 5.94
CA ALA A 451 -1.66 35.08 5.42
C ALA A 451 -0.74 34.49 6.50
N GLN A 452 -0.85 34.99 7.74
CA GLN A 452 -0.19 34.41 8.91
C GLN A 452 -0.67 32.99 9.19
N GLU A 453 -1.98 32.70 9.10
CA GLU A 453 -2.53 31.35 9.25
C GLU A 453 -1.93 30.37 8.23
N VAL A 454 -1.89 30.76 6.94
CA VAL A 454 -1.27 29.96 5.89
C VAL A 454 0.22 29.72 6.18
N ALA A 455 0.95 30.74 6.60
CA ALA A 455 2.37 30.62 6.95
C ALA A 455 2.57 29.68 8.15
N ARG A 456 1.74 29.80 9.18
CA ARG A 456 1.75 28.99 10.41
C ARG A 456 1.51 27.52 10.10
N ARG A 457 0.48 27.18 9.31
CA ARG A 457 0.20 25.79 8.89
C ARG A 457 1.38 25.16 8.17
N ARG A 458 1.99 25.88 7.23
CA ARG A 458 3.15 25.40 6.46
C ARG A 458 4.40 25.25 7.32
N HIS A 459 4.65 26.18 8.23
CA HIS A 459 5.78 26.12 9.14
C HIS A 459 5.64 24.94 10.11
N ALA A 460 4.51 24.82 10.82
CA ALA A 460 4.23 23.70 11.72
C ALA A 460 4.43 22.34 11.05
N THR A 461 3.93 22.20 9.80
CA THR A 461 4.08 20.97 9.03
C THR A 461 5.55 20.61 8.76
N ARG A 462 6.37 21.59 8.38
CA ARG A 462 7.80 21.37 8.12
C ARG A 462 8.56 21.04 9.39
N GLU A 463 8.25 21.71 10.49
CA GLU A 463 8.86 21.43 11.79
C GLU A 463 8.51 20.03 12.29
N ILE A 464 7.26 19.57 12.12
CA ILE A 464 6.86 18.19 12.42
C ILE A 464 7.74 17.17 11.69
N VAL A 465 7.93 17.34 10.37
CA VAL A 465 8.76 16.42 9.58
C VAL A 465 10.24 16.53 9.98
N ARG A 466 10.71 17.72 10.37
CA ARG A 466 12.06 17.91 10.91
C ARG A 466 12.24 17.17 12.23
N ILE A 467 11.30 17.29 13.16
CA ILE A 467 11.31 16.57 14.46
C ILE A 467 11.40 15.06 14.22
N LEU A 468 10.58 14.53 13.33
CA LEU A 468 10.60 13.11 12.95
C LEU A 468 11.95 12.68 12.35
N THR A 469 12.60 13.56 11.57
CA THR A 469 13.93 13.34 10.99
C THR A 469 15.02 13.36 12.05
N SER A 470 14.98 14.31 12.99
CA SER A 470 15.93 14.37 14.11
C SER A 470 15.82 13.14 15.01
N ALA A 471 14.65 12.49 15.04
CA ALA A 471 14.39 11.28 15.80
C ALA A 471 14.66 9.98 15.01
N ASP A 472 15.20 10.03 13.79
CA ASP A 472 15.30 8.87 12.90
C ASP A 472 16.31 7.81 13.39
N ASN A 473 17.28 8.21 14.23
CA ASN A 473 18.23 7.30 14.88
C ASN A 473 17.74 6.78 16.24
N LEU A 474 16.69 7.38 16.81
CA LEU A 474 16.11 6.93 18.08
C LEU A 474 15.18 5.74 17.82
N LYS A 475 14.97 4.90 18.84
CA LYS A 475 14.12 3.71 18.74
C LYS A 475 13.11 3.64 19.88
N GLY A 476 12.03 2.92 19.64
CA GLY A 476 10.98 2.59 20.60
C GLY A 476 10.47 3.78 21.42
N SER A 477 10.38 3.57 22.74
CA SER A 477 9.89 4.57 23.69
C SER A 477 10.77 5.82 23.77
N GLU A 478 12.08 5.71 23.52
CA GLU A 478 12.98 6.87 23.50
C GLU A 478 12.62 7.80 22.34
N ARG A 479 12.40 7.23 21.14
CA ARG A 479 11.93 7.99 19.98
C ARG A 479 10.57 8.63 20.26
N GLU A 480 9.65 7.87 20.83
CA GLU A 480 8.31 8.36 21.15
C GLU A 480 8.36 9.55 22.12
N ALA A 481 9.12 9.43 23.21
CA ALA A 481 9.28 10.47 24.21
C ALA A 481 9.90 11.73 23.61
N PHE A 482 10.98 11.59 22.83
CA PHE A 482 11.61 12.70 22.13
C PHE A 482 10.63 13.41 21.20
N VAL A 483 9.94 12.66 20.33
CA VAL A 483 8.97 13.25 19.38
C VAL A 483 7.87 13.98 20.14
N LYS A 484 7.24 13.34 21.14
CA LYS A 484 6.17 13.97 21.93
C LYS A 484 6.63 15.26 22.62
N GLN A 485 7.82 15.26 23.22
CA GLN A 485 8.40 16.44 23.86
C GLN A 485 8.65 17.55 22.84
N SER A 486 9.31 17.26 21.72
CA SER A 486 9.58 18.28 20.69
C SER A 486 8.31 18.84 20.06
N MET A 487 7.24 18.05 19.94
CA MET A 487 5.93 18.53 19.47
C MET A 487 5.25 19.47 20.48
N GLN A 488 5.42 19.22 21.78
CA GLN A 488 4.95 20.13 22.84
C GLN A 488 5.69 21.47 22.78
N GLU A 489 7.02 21.43 22.65
CA GLU A 489 7.87 22.62 22.52
C GLU A 489 7.51 23.43 21.25
N LEU A 490 7.27 22.74 20.13
CA LEU A 490 6.79 23.36 18.89
C LEU A 490 5.44 24.06 19.10
N GLN A 491 4.48 23.41 19.76
CA GLN A 491 3.18 24.03 20.05
C GLN A 491 3.33 25.28 20.93
N GLN A 492 4.15 25.22 21.97
CA GLN A 492 4.43 26.36 22.85
C GLN A 492 5.02 27.53 22.08
N SER A 493 6.01 27.27 21.22
CA SER A 493 6.63 28.28 20.36
C SER A 493 5.60 28.94 19.44
N LEU A 494 4.75 28.16 18.78
CA LEU A 494 3.74 28.69 17.86
C LEU A 494 2.62 29.47 18.56
N SER A 495 2.33 29.11 19.81
CA SER A 495 1.32 29.81 20.63
C SER A 495 1.86 31.12 21.20
N ALA A 496 3.14 31.18 21.58
CA ALA A 496 3.78 32.40 22.07
C ALA A 496 3.84 33.50 20.99
N VAL A 497 4.18 33.12 19.76
CA VAL A 497 4.17 34.04 18.61
C VAL A 497 2.77 34.62 18.34
N ALA A 498 1.70 33.88 18.67
CA ALA A 498 0.32 34.37 18.53
C ALA A 498 -0.12 35.32 19.65
N ALA A 499 0.57 35.35 20.79
CA ALA A 499 0.26 36.25 21.90
C ALA A 499 0.98 37.61 21.80
N GLU A 500 2.02 37.71 20.97
CA GLU A 500 2.84 38.92 20.76
C GLU A 500 2.46 39.70 19.48
N SER A 501 1.68 39.09 18.60
CA SER A 501 1.09 39.68 17.39
C SER A 501 -0.32 40.19 17.66
#